data_AF-A0A2Z3V223-F1
#
_entry.id   AF-A0A2Z3V223-F1
#
_cell.length_a   1.000
_cell.length_b   1.000
_cell.length_c   1.000
_cell.angle_alpha   90.00
_cell.angle_beta   90.00
_cell.angle_gamma   90.00
#
_symmetry.space_group_name_H-M   'P 1'
#
loop_
_entity.id
_entity.type
_entity.pdbx_description
1 polymer ?
#
loop_
_entity_poly.entity_id
_entity_poly.type
_entity_poly.pdbx_seq_one_letter_code
_entity_poly.pdbx_strand_id
1 'polypeptide(L)'
;MVGSVSVAVLVMACAPSESVRDRTVPPEAAPAATVTRSSEAAAPKRTTAPPSVVVRGGGTELSLGAFTYCHRTGCVDGRPMDLPDLGTVTGDVTVSFPLGDWTFGATQLQPAVAWPTPCDVRLPARVVPTGAGRWRLEPAGPPGKYRIDLFGRASGGGDLVVAFALTTSVPGPMPDPRANLSAFYNHDGTPDNYGTFELGIDHLRTTPREAGARLTILGRDGRSTYELPREVNECRPRGEVRFRAEVPNESVLRAVGQAPYTIRIDLELDGKRHSASVVWPRDVSKEPDSDESLVPIFSPALR
;
A
#
# COMPACT_ATOMS: atom_id res chain seq x y z
N MET A 1 59.53 1.09 18.85
CA MET A 1 59.56 -0.33 18.43
C MET A 1 58.27 -0.57 17.68
N VAL A 2 58.36 -0.70 16.36
CA VAL A 2 57.21 -0.87 15.46
C VAL A 2 57.26 -2.32 14.97
N GLY A 3 56.19 -3.09 15.22
CA GLY A 3 56.05 -4.46 14.76
C GLY A 3 54.98 -4.55 13.68
N SER A 4 55.41 -4.77 12.44
CA SER A 4 54.58 -5.07 11.26
C SER A 4 54.10 -6.52 11.29
N VAL A 5 52.87 -6.78 10.82
CA VAL A 5 52.39 -8.13 10.49
C VAL A 5 51.94 -8.14 9.02
N SER A 6 52.50 -9.09 8.29
CA SER A 6 52.33 -9.29 6.85
C SER A 6 51.07 -10.10 6.50
N VAL A 7 50.57 -9.80 5.30
CA VAL A 7 49.37 -10.29 4.62
C VAL A 7 49.64 -11.60 3.89
N ALA A 8 48.61 -12.46 3.75
CA ALA A 8 48.54 -13.50 2.72
C ALA A 8 47.25 -13.33 1.89
N VAL A 9 47.43 -12.97 0.62
CA VAL A 9 46.38 -12.93 -0.42
C VAL A 9 46.47 -14.23 -1.22
N LEU A 10 45.35 -14.94 -1.39
CA LEU A 10 45.23 -16.01 -2.37
C LEU A 10 44.39 -15.51 -3.56
N VAL A 11 45.03 -15.47 -4.72
CA VAL A 11 44.42 -15.27 -6.05
C VAL A 11 44.38 -16.63 -6.72
N MET A 12 43.23 -17.04 -7.28
CA MET A 12 43.19 -18.16 -8.23
C MET A 12 42.36 -17.79 -9.46
N ALA A 13 42.89 -18.19 -10.61
CA ALA A 13 42.69 -17.62 -11.93
C ALA A 13 41.61 -18.32 -12.79
N CYS A 14 41.22 -17.65 -13.88
CA CYS A 14 40.25 -18.07 -14.90
C CYS A 14 40.81 -18.98 -16.03
N ALA A 15 39.86 -19.71 -16.65
CA ALA A 15 39.76 -20.15 -18.07
C ALA A 15 40.42 -21.48 -18.49
N PRO A 16 40.04 -22.12 -19.64
CA PRO A 16 39.00 -21.82 -20.65
C PRO A 16 38.09 -23.03 -21.06
N SER A 17 37.18 -22.74 -22.00
CA SER A 17 36.18 -23.59 -22.66
C SER A 17 36.76 -24.60 -23.67
N GLU A 18 36.15 -25.78 -23.80
CA GLU A 18 36.34 -26.69 -24.96
C GLU A 18 35.00 -27.12 -25.58
N SER A 19 34.92 -26.94 -26.89
CA SER A 19 33.86 -27.37 -27.78
C SER A 19 34.19 -28.75 -28.36
N VAL A 20 33.28 -29.73 -28.24
CA VAL A 20 33.36 -30.98 -29.01
C VAL A 20 32.24 -30.99 -30.05
N ARG A 21 32.64 -30.96 -31.32
CA ARG A 21 31.84 -31.41 -32.46
C ARG A 21 32.14 -32.88 -32.68
N ASP A 22 31.11 -33.71 -32.84
CA ASP A 22 31.23 -34.91 -33.67
C ASP A 22 29.97 -35.10 -34.55
N ARG A 23 30.19 -35.72 -35.70
CA ARG A 23 29.44 -35.61 -36.95
C ARG A 23 28.72 -36.94 -37.24
N THR A 24 27.42 -36.84 -37.58
CA THR A 24 26.66 -37.64 -38.58
C THR A 24 26.53 -39.16 -38.48
N VAL A 25 25.28 -39.68 -38.49
CA VAL A 25 24.65 -40.50 -39.56
C VAL A 25 23.10 -40.36 -39.47
N PRO A 26 22.34 -40.19 -40.58
CA PRO A 26 20.87 -40.21 -40.60
C PRO A 26 20.30 -41.60 -40.98
N PRO A 27 19.06 -41.94 -40.57
CA PRO A 27 18.09 -42.32 -41.59
C PRO A 27 16.61 -41.92 -41.33
N GLU A 28 15.94 -41.74 -42.46
CA GLU A 28 14.56 -42.15 -42.78
C GLU A 28 13.36 -41.34 -42.23
N ALA A 29 12.72 -40.64 -43.18
CA ALA A 29 11.52 -39.85 -42.99
C ALA A 29 10.28 -40.76 -42.88
N ALA A 30 9.60 -40.69 -41.74
CA ALA A 30 8.24 -41.19 -41.58
C ALA A 30 7.22 -40.07 -41.86
N PRO A 31 6.09 -40.35 -42.52
CA PRO A 31 5.11 -39.35 -42.91
C PRO A 31 4.39 -38.77 -41.68
N ALA A 32 4.37 -37.44 -41.59
CA ALA A 32 3.65 -36.70 -40.58
C ALA A 32 2.13 -36.91 -40.75
N ALA A 33 1.49 -37.51 -39.76
CA ALA A 33 0.04 -37.51 -39.64
C ALA A 33 -0.42 -36.09 -39.28
N THR A 34 -1.01 -35.39 -40.24
CA THR A 34 -1.64 -34.09 -40.03
C THR A 34 -2.91 -34.28 -39.19
N VAL A 35 -2.78 -34.16 -37.86
CA VAL A 35 -3.93 -33.97 -36.98
C VAL A 35 -4.40 -32.53 -37.15
N THR A 36 -5.41 -32.33 -37.97
CA THR A 36 -6.14 -31.06 -38.04
C THR A 36 -6.90 -30.87 -36.73
N ARG A 37 -6.24 -30.37 -35.68
CA ARG A 37 -6.94 -29.75 -34.55
C ARG A 37 -7.57 -28.47 -35.08
N SER A 38 -8.86 -28.53 -35.33
CA SER A 38 -9.70 -27.35 -35.46
C SER A 38 -9.67 -26.61 -34.12
N SER A 39 -8.63 -25.79 -33.93
CA SER A 39 -8.61 -24.74 -32.92
C SER A 39 -9.54 -23.66 -33.45
N GLU A 40 -10.83 -23.86 -33.28
CA GLU A 40 -11.78 -22.75 -33.28
C GLU A 40 -11.37 -21.88 -32.08
N ALA A 41 -10.51 -20.91 -32.36
CA ALA A 41 -10.13 -19.88 -31.42
C ALA A 41 -11.43 -19.17 -31.06
N ALA A 42 -12.00 -19.50 -29.91
CA ALA A 42 -13.14 -18.80 -29.37
C ALA A 42 -12.81 -17.32 -29.41
N ALA A 43 -13.61 -16.56 -30.17
CA ALA A 43 -13.42 -15.12 -30.27
C ALA A 43 -13.28 -14.53 -28.86
N PRO A 44 -12.35 -13.59 -28.62
CA PRO A 44 -12.14 -13.04 -27.30
C PRO A 44 -13.48 -12.53 -26.77
N LYS A 45 -13.93 -13.06 -25.62
CA LYS A 45 -15.16 -12.62 -24.97
C LYS A 45 -15.03 -11.11 -24.75
N ARG A 46 -15.86 -10.32 -25.43
CA ARG A 46 -15.89 -8.86 -25.26
C ARG A 46 -16.24 -8.56 -23.81
N THR A 47 -15.31 -7.95 -23.07
CA THR A 47 -15.58 -7.44 -21.74
C THR A 47 -16.51 -6.24 -21.87
N THR A 48 -17.54 -6.17 -21.03
CA THR A 48 -18.47 -5.03 -21.01
C THR A 48 -18.11 -4.14 -19.84
N ALA A 49 -17.59 -2.94 -20.13
CA ALA A 49 -17.28 -1.95 -19.10
C ALA A 49 -18.52 -1.64 -18.23
N PRO A 50 -18.31 -1.30 -16.94
CA PRO A 50 -19.40 -0.81 -16.11
C PRO A 50 -19.92 0.55 -16.64
N PRO A 51 -21.13 0.97 -16.23
CA PRO A 51 -21.60 2.33 -16.49
C PRO A 51 -20.60 3.38 -15.98
N SER A 52 -20.67 4.61 -16.47
CA SER A 52 -19.84 5.69 -15.95
C SER A 52 -20.26 6.09 -14.53
N VAL A 53 -19.28 6.47 -13.72
CA VAL A 53 -19.52 7.19 -12.47
C VAL A 53 -19.66 8.67 -12.80
N VAL A 54 -20.74 9.31 -12.35
CA VAL A 54 -20.96 10.74 -12.60
C VAL A 54 -20.65 11.53 -11.34
N VAL A 55 -19.72 12.48 -11.44
CA VAL A 55 -19.31 13.37 -10.35
C VAL A 55 -19.72 14.80 -10.67
N ARG A 56 -20.36 15.50 -9.73
CA ARG A 56 -20.78 16.90 -9.89
C ARG A 56 -20.30 17.76 -8.73
N GLY A 57 -19.83 18.96 -9.02
CA GLY A 57 -19.40 19.95 -8.04
C GLY A 57 -18.89 21.22 -8.71
N GLY A 58 -19.03 22.37 -8.06
CA GLY A 58 -18.51 23.65 -8.59
C GLY A 58 -19.12 24.08 -9.93
N GLY A 59 -20.33 23.60 -10.27
CA GLY A 59 -20.97 23.85 -11.57
C GLY A 59 -20.49 22.95 -12.71
N THR A 60 -19.54 22.05 -12.44
CA THR A 60 -19.00 21.08 -13.40
C THR A 60 -19.61 19.70 -13.18
N GLU A 61 -19.77 18.94 -14.26
CA GLU A 61 -20.12 17.52 -14.25
C GLU A 61 -19.07 16.73 -15.02
N LEU A 62 -18.58 15.65 -14.42
CA LEU A 62 -17.68 14.68 -15.05
C LEU A 62 -18.39 13.34 -15.19
N SER A 63 -18.34 12.74 -16.38
CA SER A 63 -18.74 11.35 -16.62
C SER A 63 -17.48 10.50 -16.75
N LEU A 64 -17.18 9.70 -15.74
CA LEU A 64 -15.91 8.99 -15.59
C LEU A 64 -16.08 7.51 -15.93
N GLY A 65 -15.35 7.04 -16.94
CA GLY A 65 -15.22 5.61 -17.23
C GLY A 65 -14.23 4.94 -16.28
N ALA A 66 -14.54 3.73 -15.82
CA ALA A 66 -13.64 2.95 -14.99
C ALA A 66 -12.38 2.53 -15.77
N PHE A 67 -11.20 2.78 -15.20
CA PHE A 67 -9.93 2.34 -15.81
C PHE A 67 -9.50 0.97 -15.29
N THR A 68 -9.90 0.60 -14.07
CA THR A 68 -9.76 -0.74 -13.49
C THR A 68 -11.14 -1.19 -13.02
N TYR A 69 -11.53 -2.42 -13.34
CA TYR A 69 -12.82 -2.97 -12.91
C TYR A 69 -12.90 -4.48 -13.10
N CYS A 70 -13.69 -5.13 -12.25
CA CYS A 70 -14.33 -6.41 -12.54
C CYS A 70 -15.85 -6.18 -12.67
N HIS A 71 -16.40 -6.42 -13.85
CA HIS A 71 -17.83 -6.21 -14.10
C HIS A 71 -18.38 -7.26 -15.06
N ARG A 72 -19.43 -7.96 -14.60
CA ARG A 72 -20.14 -9.03 -15.33
C ARG A 72 -19.19 -10.11 -15.86
N THR A 73 -18.80 -10.00 -17.14
CA THR A 73 -18.14 -11.07 -17.90
C THR A 73 -16.62 -10.93 -17.96
N GLY A 74 -16.03 -9.92 -17.31
CA GLY A 74 -14.58 -9.82 -17.25
C GLY A 74 -14.04 -8.74 -16.34
N CYS A 75 -12.72 -8.80 -16.19
CA CYS A 75 -11.94 -7.83 -15.45
C CYS A 75 -10.96 -7.13 -16.40
N VAL A 76 -10.73 -5.86 -16.13
CA VAL A 76 -9.73 -5.03 -16.77
C VAL A 76 -8.89 -4.44 -15.66
N ASP A 77 -7.59 -4.69 -15.71
CA ASP A 77 -6.62 -3.97 -14.90
C ASP A 77 -5.96 -2.92 -15.78
N GLY A 78 -6.27 -1.67 -15.48
CA GLY A 78 -5.86 -0.54 -16.29
C GLY A 78 -5.45 0.61 -15.41
N ARG A 79 -5.35 1.77 -16.04
CA ARG A 79 -4.60 2.87 -15.46
C ARG A 79 -5.08 4.19 -16.09
N PRO A 80 -5.34 5.27 -15.31
CA PRO A 80 -5.88 6.50 -15.87
C PRO A 80 -4.82 7.18 -16.75
N MET A 81 -5.15 7.43 -18.02
CA MET A 81 -4.25 8.10 -18.97
C MET A 81 -4.27 9.63 -18.81
N ASP A 82 -5.40 10.15 -18.36
CA ASP A 82 -5.65 11.54 -18.01
C ASP A 82 -6.30 11.63 -16.63
N LEU A 83 -6.33 12.85 -16.08
CA LEU A 83 -6.99 13.13 -14.81
C LEU A 83 -8.01 14.25 -15.04
N PRO A 84 -9.25 13.93 -15.43
CA PRO A 84 -10.30 14.92 -15.64
C PRO A 84 -10.44 15.83 -14.42
N ASP A 85 -10.52 17.14 -14.63
CA ASP A 85 -10.52 18.13 -13.55
C ASP A 85 -11.94 18.65 -13.31
N LEU A 86 -12.46 18.44 -12.10
CA LEU A 86 -13.76 18.96 -11.67
C LEU A 86 -13.70 20.48 -11.44
N GLY A 87 -12.50 21.03 -11.25
CA GLY A 87 -12.26 22.42 -10.95
C GLY A 87 -12.29 22.72 -9.45
N THR A 88 -12.51 24.00 -9.11
CA THR A 88 -12.61 24.45 -7.72
C THR A 88 -14.00 24.23 -7.18
N VAL A 89 -14.10 23.52 -6.06
CA VAL A 89 -15.35 23.25 -5.36
C VAL A 89 -15.45 24.11 -4.09
N THR A 90 -16.63 24.69 -3.88
CA THR A 90 -16.98 25.53 -2.73
C THR A 90 -18.14 24.97 -1.91
N GLY A 91 -18.72 23.84 -2.34
CA GLY A 91 -19.86 23.18 -1.71
C GLY A 91 -19.83 21.67 -1.93
N ASP A 92 -20.99 21.03 -1.84
CA ASP A 92 -21.10 19.58 -1.92
C ASP A 92 -20.60 19.03 -3.27
N VAL A 93 -19.78 17.99 -3.20
CA VAL A 93 -19.43 17.15 -4.35
C VAL A 93 -20.31 15.90 -4.30
N THR A 94 -21.07 15.66 -5.36
CA THR A 94 -21.95 14.50 -5.44
C THR A 94 -21.39 13.47 -6.40
N VAL A 95 -21.48 12.20 -6.02
CA VAL A 95 -21.13 11.04 -6.84
C VAL A 95 -22.42 10.28 -7.09
N SER A 96 -22.62 9.81 -8.33
CA SER A 96 -23.78 9.01 -8.70
C SER A 96 -23.39 7.84 -9.59
N PHE A 97 -24.03 6.70 -9.36
CA PHE A 97 -23.81 5.47 -10.11
C PHE A 97 -25.14 4.74 -10.28
N PRO A 98 -25.48 4.28 -11.49
CA PRO A 98 -26.84 3.81 -11.78
C PRO A 98 -27.16 2.42 -11.23
N LEU A 99 -26.17 1.66 -10.74
CA LEU A 99 -26.38 0.34 -10.17
C LEU A 99 -26.54 0.44 -8.64
N GLY A 100 -27.71 0.04 -8.15
CA GLY A 100 -28.15 0.31 -6.77
C GLY A 100 -27.52 -0.55 -5.67
N ASP A 101 -26.85 -1.65 -6.01
CA ASP A 101 -26.22 -2.59 -5.07
C ASP A 101 -24.72 -2.29 -4.83
N TRP A 102 -24.27 -1.11 -5.26
CA TRP A 102 -22.89 -0.66 -5.15
C TRP A 102 -22.68 0.25 -3.93
N THR A 103 -21.47 0.22 -3.41
CA THR A 103 -20.97 1.15 -2.39
C THR A 103 -19.69 1.79 -2.87
N PHE A 104 -19.40 3.00 -2.38
CA PHE A 104 -18.21 3.75 -2.78
C PHE A 104 -17.38 4.17 -1.56
N GLY A 105 -16.07 4.03 -1.69
CA GLY A 105 -15.07 4.67 -0.84
C GLY A 105 -14.19 5.61 -1.67
N ALA A 106 -13.40 6.45 -1.00
CA ALA A 106 -12.49 7.37 -1.68
C ALA A 106 -11.15 7.52 -0.98
N THR A 107 -10.09 7.66 -1.78
CA THR A 107 -8.77 8.10 -1.33
C THR A 107 -8.45 9.43 -1.99
N GLN A 108 -7.89 10.35 -1.21
CA GLN A 108 -7.42 11.64 -1.68
C GLN A 108 -5.89 11.66 -1.69
N LEU A 109 -5.31 12.14 -2.79
CA LEU A 109 -3.86 12.17 -3.03
C LEU A 109 -3.40 13.59 -3.37
N GLN A 110 -2.22 13.98 -2.89
CA GLN A 110 -1.56 15.23 -3.24
C GLN A 110 -0.08 14.98 -3.58
N PRO A 111 0.43 15.43 -4.74
CA PRO A 111 -0.21 16.28 -5.75
C PRO A 111 -1.29 15.57 -6.59
N ALA A 112 -2.11 16.34 -7.28
CA ALA A 112 -3.12 15.82 -8.21
C ALA A 112 -2.49 15.36 -9.53
N VAL A 113 -1.90 14.16 -9.54
CA VAL A 113 -1.21 13.57 -10.69
C VAL A 113 -1.90 12.28 -11.17
N ALA A 114 -1.83 11.99 -12.47
CA ALA A 114 -2.40 10.77 -13.06
C ALA A 114 -1.67 9.49 -12.59
N TRP A 115 -0.44 9.61 -12.07
CA TRP A 115 0.35 8.50 -11.54
C TRP A 115 0.77 8.80 -10.12
N PRO A 116 0.12 8.17 -9.13
CA PRO A 116 0.53 8.37 -7.76
C PRO A 116 1.94 7.85 -7.54
N THR A 117 2.72 8.56 -6.73
CA THR A 117 4.06 8.14 -6.34
C THR A 117 4.09 7.79 -4.85
N PRO A 118 5.12 7.07 -4.38
CA PRO A 118 5.34 6.89 -2.94
C PRO A 118 5.51 8.20 -2.16
N CYS A 119 5.80 9.32 -2.84
CA CYS A 119 5.92 10.64 -2.23
C CYS A 119 4.59 11.37 -2.01
N ASP A 120 3.47 10.82 -2.49
CA ASP A 120 2.20 11.51 -2.45
C ASP A 120 1.59 11.46 -1.04
N VAL A 121 1.06 12.60 -0.59
CA VAL A 121 0.29 12.67 0.65
C VAL A 121 -1.04 11.98 0.42
N ARG A 122 -1.30 10.92 1.18
CA ARG A 122 -2.58 10.22 1.23
C ARG A 122 -3.43 10.78 2.37
N LEU A 123 -4.68 11.12 2.05
CA LEU A 123 -5.69 11.52 3.01
C LEU A 123 -6.96 10.69 2.75
N PRO A 124 -7.67 10.24 3.78
CA PRO A 124 -8.96 9.61 3.59
C PRO A 124 -9.95 10.67 3.12
N ALA A 125 -10.73 10.36 2.09
CA ALA A 125 -11.88 11.16 1.71
C ALA A 125 -13.15 10.39 2.08
N ARG A 126 -14.12 11.06 2.71
CA ARG A 126 -15.32 10.37 3.17
C ARG A 126 -16.37 10.38 2.07
N VAL A 127 -16.99 9.23 1.83
CA VAL A 127 -18.09 9.08 0.88
C VAL A 127 -19.33 8.65 1.66
N VAL A 128 -20.33 9.52 1.72
CA VAL A 128 -21.54 9.32 2.53
C VAL A 128 -22.72 9.02 1.62
N PRO A 129 -23.41 7.87 1.76
CA PRO A 129 -24.59 7.58 0.96
C PRO A 129 -25.72 8.58 1.25
N THR A 130 -26.35 9.06 0.19
CA THR A 130 -27.49 10.00 0.25
C THR A 130 -28.78 9.37 -0.31
N GLY A 131 -28.71 8.10 -0.73
CA GLY A 131 -29.82 7.32 -1.26
C GLY A 131 -29.91 7.33 -2.80
N ALA A 132 -30.61 6.34 -3.35
CA ALA A 132 -30.84 6.17 -4.80
C ALA A 132 -29.56 6.18 -5.66
N GLY A 133 -28.53 5.43 -5.25
CA GLY A 133 -27.27 5.34 -6.01
C GLY A 133 -26.49 6.66 -6.04
N ARG A 134 -26.62 7.47 -4.99
CA ARG A 134 -25.91 8.75 -4.84
C ARG A 134 -25.16 8.83 -3.52
N TRP A 135 -24.03 9.50 -3.56
CA TRP A 135 -23.17 9.76 -2.41
C TRP A 135 -22.70 11.20 -2.41
N ARG A 136 -22.44 11.73 -1.22
CA ARG A 136 -21.71 12.97 -1.02
C ARG A 136 -20.24 12.64 -0.75
N LEU A 137 -19.34 13.23 -1.51
CA LEU A 137 -17.90 13.20 -1.26
C LEU A 137 -17.53 14.40 -0.37
N GLU A 138 -16.82 14.11 0.71
CA GLU A 138 -16.30 15.06 1.69
C GLU A 138 -14.76 14.99 1.66
N PRO A 139 -14.10 15.87 0.89
CA PRO A 139 -12.64 15.98 0.89
C PRO A 139 -12.09 16.33 2.28
N ALA A 140 -10.92 15.81 2.60
CA ALA A 140 -10.26 16.04 3.89
C ALA A 140 -9.04 16.95 3.73
N GLY A 141 -8.57 17.49 4.84
CA GLY A 141 -7.29 18.21 4.88
C GLY A 141 -7.35 19.68 4.47
N PRO A 142 -6.17 20.31 4.23
CA PRO A 142 -6.10 21.73 3.91
C PRO A 142 -6.74 22.08 2.54
N PRO A 143 -6.89 23.38 2.22
CA PRO A 143 -7.16 23.79 0.85
C PRO A 143 -6.04 23.32 -0.08
N GLY A 144 -6.39 22.83 -1.27
CA GLY A 144 -5.41 22.33 -2.20
C GLY A 144 -6.03 21.67 -3.43
N LYS A 145 -5.15 21.34 -4.38
CA LYS A 145 -5.52 20.51 -5.53
C LYS A 145 -5.18 19.06 -5.23
N TYR A 146 -6.17 18.19 -5.39
CA TYR A 146 -6.11 16.79 -5.04
C TYR A 146 -6.52 15.92 -6.21
N ARG A 147 -5.92 14.73 -6.28
CA ARG A 147 -6.49 13.60 -6.98
C ARG A 147 -7.43 12.87 -6.04
N ILE A 148 -8.59 12.46 -6.54
CA ILE A 148 -9.52 11.57 -5.87
C ILE A 148 -9.59 10.27 -6.65
N ASP A 149 -9.31 9.16 -5.96
CA ASP A 149 -9.61 7.82 -6.44
C ASP A 149 -10.92 7.36 -5.78
N LEU A 150 -11.94 7.06 -6.58
CA LEU A 150 -13.21 6.48 -6.12
C LEU A 150 -13.20 4.98 -6.39
N PHE A 151 -13.46 4.20 -5.34
CA PHE A 151 -13.50 2.75 -5.38
C PHE A 151 -14.95 2.30 -5.19
N GLY A 152 -15.55 1.78 -6.27
CA GLY A 152 -16.88 1.18 -6.25
C GLY A 152 -16.80 -0.33 -5.99
N ARG A 153 -17.67 -0.88 -5.15
CA ARG A 153 -17.80 -2.33 -4.92
C ARG A 153 -19.26 -2.76 -4.92
N ALA A 154 -19.58 -3.83 -5.64
CA ALA A 154 -20.90 -4.44 -5.67
C ALA A 154 -21.07 -5.50 -4.57
N SER A 155 -22.25 -5.58 -3.98
CA SER A 155 -22.57 -6.61 -2.98
C SER A 155 -22.50 -8.05 -3.53
N GLY A 156 -22.82 -8.24 -4.82
CA GLY A 156 -22.80 -9.54 -5.51
C GLY A 156 -21.48 -9.88 -6.20
N GLY A 157 -20.42 -9.10 -5.94
CA GLY A 157 -19.13 -9.23 -6.63
C GLY A 157 -18.99 -8.26 -7.80
N GLY A 158 -17.77 -7.77 -7.97
CA GLY A 158 -17.42 -6.73 -8.93
C GLY A 158 -16.95 -5.45 -8.24
N ASP A 159 -16.04 -4.77 -8.91
CA ASP A 159 -15.43 -3.53 -8.45
C ASP A 159 -15.15 -2.60 -9.64
N LEU A 160 -14.90 -1.34 -9.33
CA LEU A 160 -14.41 -0.38 -10.29
C LEU A 160 -13.60 0.70 -9.60
N VAL A 161 -12.69 1.31 -10.36
CA VAL A 161 -11.93 2.48 -9.93
C VAL A 161 -12.03 3.57 -11.01
N VAL A 162 -12.37 4.78 -10.56
CA VAL A 162 -12.27 6.00 -11.36
C VAL A 162 -11.41 7.02 -10.63
N ALA A 163 -10.76 7.92 -11.37
CA ALA A 163 -9.93 8.97 -10.81
C ALA A 163 -10.28 10.32 -11.45
N PHE A 164 -10.19 11.39 -10.66
CA PHE A 164 -10.36 12.77 -11.14
C PHE A 164 -9.61 13.74 -10.24
N ALA A 165 -9.37 14.96 -10.72
CA ALA A 165 -8.83 16.05 -9.93
C ALA A 165 -9.96 16.93 -9.38
N LEU A 166 -9.76 17.47 -8.17
CA LEU A 166 -10.56 18.55 -7.63
C LEU A 166 -9.68 19.55 -6.89
N THR A 167 -10.14 20.78 -6.77
CA THR A 167 -9.49 21.80 -5.94
C THR A 167 -10.44 22.25 -4.83
N THR A 168 -10.02 22.13 -3.58
CA THR A 168 -10.73 22.71 -2.43
C THR A 168 -10.20 24.10 -2.12
N SER A 169 -11.11 25.05 -1.88
CA SER A 169 -10.75 26.42 -1.47
C SER A 169 -10.82 26.65 0.04
N VAL A 170 -11.49 25.76 0.76
CA VAL A 170 -11.67 25.78 2.22
C VAL A 170 -11.10 24.50 2.83
N PRO A 171 -10.56 24.56 4.06
CA PRO A 171 -10.10 23.36 4.75
C PRO A 171 -11.27 22.42 5.03
N GLY A 172 -11.07 21.14 4.76
CA GLY A 172 -11.91 20.05 5.23
C GLY A 172 -11.51 19.56 6.63
N PRO A 173 -12.22 18.58 7.18
CA PRO A 173 -11.81 17.89 8.39
C PRO A 173 -10.41 17.30 8.22
N MET A 174 -9.54 17.46 9.22
CA MET A 174 -8.27 16.72 9.26
C MET A 174 -8.54 15.31 9.79
N PRO A 175 -8.03 14.25 9.15
CA PRO A 175 -8.06 12.92 9.73
C PRO A 175 -7.28 12.88 11.05
N ASP A 176 -7.70 11.99 11.96
CA ASP A 176 -6.91 11.70 13.15
C ASP A 176 -5.58 11.03 12.74
N PRO A 177 -4.47 11.33 13.44
CA PRO A 177 -3.22 10.64 13.21
C PRO A 177 -3.37 9.12 13.38
N ARG A 178 -2.81 8.36 12.43
CA ARG A 178 -2.84 6.89 12.45
C ARG A 178 -1.43 6.35 12.61
N ALA A 179 -1.30 5.27 13.38
CA ALA A 179 -0.07 4.49 13.42
C ALA A 179 -0.30 3.12 12.80
N ASN A 180 0.72 2.61 12.11
CA ASN A 180 0.78 1.25 11.59
C ASN A 180 2.16 0.67 11.94
N LEU A 181 2.18 -0.54 12.50
CA LEU A 181 3.40 -1.25 12.82
C LEU A 181 3.41 -2.60 12.10
N SER A 182 4.41 -2.81 11.24
CA SER A 182 4.78 -4.12 10.71
C SER A 182 5.90 -4.70 11.58
N ALA A 183 5.60 -5.80 12.26
CA ALA A 183 6.56 -6.43 13.18
C ALA A 183 6.67 -7.93 12.98
N PHE A 184 5.54 -8.63 12.99
CA PHE A 184 5.48 -10.07 12.82
C PHE A 184 4.37 -10.42 11.85
N TYR A 185 4.55 -11.53 11.14
CA TYR A 185 3.51 -12.16 10.35
C TYR A 185 3.38 -13.64 10.72
N ASN A 186 2.27 -14.25 10.33
CA ASN A 186 2.01 -15.66 10.52
C ASN A 186 2.46 -16.45 9.29
N HIS A 187 3.55 -17.20 9.42
CA HIS A 187 4.02 -18.13 8.41
C HIS A 187 3.64 -19.56 8.80
N ASP A 188 2.63 -20.13 8.14
CA ASP A 188 2.18 -21.52 8.35
C ASP A 188 1.87 -21.89 9.82
N GLY A 189 1.27 -20.95 10.55
CA GLY A 189 0.91 -21.12 11.97
C GLY A 189 2.05 -20.76 12.94
N THR A 190 3.20 -20.34 12.43
CA THR A 190 4.37 -19.95 13.21
C THR A 190 4.64 -18.45 13.07
N PRO A 191 5.00 -17.74 14.16
CA PRO A 191 5.41 -16.35 14.04
C PRO A 191 6.71 -16.22 13.26
N ASP A 192 6.76 -15.29 12.31
CA ASP A 192 7.97 -14.88 11.59
C ASP A 192 8.02 -13.35 11.48
N ASN A 193 9.13 -12.79 11.01
CA ASN A 193 9.27 -11.36 10.72
C ASN A 193 9.94 -11.15 9.36
N TYR A 194 9.72 -9.97 8.78
CA TYR A 194 10.22 -9.64 7.44
C TYR A 194 11.72 -9.29 7.40
N GLY A 195 12.47 -9.57 8.47
CA GLY A 195 13.82 -9.04 8.69
C GLY A 195 13.87 -7.56 9.02
N THR A 196 12.70 -6.92 9.16
CA THR A 196 12.58 -5.51 9.52
C THR A 196 11.43 -5.30 10.49
N PHE A 197 11.55 -4.24 11.28
CA PHE A 197 10.42 -3.62 11.95
C PHE A 197 10.19 -2.24 11.36
N GLU A 198 8.95 -1.97 10.97
CA GLU A 198 8.56 -0.72 10.32
C GLU A 198 7.40 -0.07 11.08
N LEU A 199 7.63 1.13 11.61
CA LEU A 199 6.61 1.95 12.25
C LEU A 199 6.32 3.15 11.36
N GLY A 200 5.07 3.29 10.98
CA GLY A 200 4.58 4.43 10.22
C GLY A 200 3.57 5.25 11.01
N ILE A 201 3.73 6.57 11.02
CA ILE A 201 2.74 7.52 11.55
C ILE A 201 2.28 8.44 10.42
N ASP A 202 0.98 8.40 10.16
CA ASP A 202 0.32 9.17 9.11
C ASP A 202 -0.56 10.27 9.70
N HIS A 203 -0.96 11.21 8.84
CA HIS A 203 -1.97 12.22 9.12
C HIS A 203 -1.64 13.17 10.29
N LEU A 204 -0.36 13.32 10.65
CA LEU A 204 0.07 14.35 11.59
C LEU A 204 -0.27 15.74 11.04
N ARG A 205 -0.74 16.64 11.90
CA ARG A 205 -1.06 18.01 11.49
C ARG A 205 0.16 18.74 10.91
N THR A 206 1.33 18.43 11.44
CA THR A 206 2.63 18.94 11.00
C THR A 206 3.65 17.80 10.97
N THR A 207 4.54 17.79 9.97
CA THR A 207 5.69 16.88 9.99
C THR A 207 6.65 17.29 11.10
N PRO A 208 6.98 16.41 12.05
CA PRO A 208 7.90 16.70 13.12
C PRO A 208 9.33 16.88 12.58
N ARG A 209 10.06 17.80 13.19
CA ARG A 209 11.46 18.09 12.87
C ARG A 209 12.37 17.02 13.47
N GLU A 210 12.12 16.69 14.73
CA GLU A 210 12.82 15.65 15.47
C GLU A 210 11.86 14.50 15.76
N ALA A 211 12.30 13.28 15.49
CA ALA A 211 11.48 12.10 15.72
C ALA A 211 12.37 10.91 16.06
N GLY A 212 11.99 10.15 17.08
CA GLY A 212 12.65 8.91 17.47
C GLY A 212 11.62 7.89 17.96
N ALA A 213 11.86 6.61 17.68
CA ALA A 213 11.01 5.54 18.16
C ALA A 213 11.85 4.39 18.69
N ARG A 214 11.34 3.73 19.72
CA ARG A 214 11.90 2.53 20.31
C ARG A 214 10.81 1.49 20.44
N LEU A 215 11.14 0.27 20.07
CA LEU A 215 10.24 -0.87 20.15
C LEU A 215 10.79 -1.89 21.14
N THR A 216 9.97 -2.32 22.08
CA THR A 216 10.28 -3.38 23.04
C THR A 216 9.31 -4.53 22.86
N ILE A 217 9.85 -5.73 22.66
CA ILE A 217 9.06 -6.96 22.50
C ILE A 217 9.22 -7.78 23.77
N LEU A 218 8.10 -8.17 24.36
CA LEU A 218 8.04 -9.08 25.49
C LEU A 218 7.31 -10.35 25.05
N GLY A 219 8.01 -11.47 25.12
CA GLY A 219 7.42 -12.80 24.94
C GLY A 219 7.48 -13.58 26.26
N ARG A 220 7.20 -14.88 26.18
CA ARG A 220 7.22 -15.76 27.35
C ARG A 220 8.61 -15.88 27.98
N ASP A 221 9.63 -15.98 27.16
CA ASP A 221 10.97 -16.42 27.58
C ASP A 221 11.95 -15.25 27.72
N GLY A 222 11.56 -14.05 27.31
CA GLY A 222 12.42 -12.89 27.43
C GLY A 222 11.88 -11.60 26.82
N ARG A 223 12.82 -10.67 26.66
CA ARG A 223 12.59 -9.31 26.17
C ARG A 223 13.69 -8.92 25.20
N SER A 224 13.29 -8.28 24.10
CA SER A 224 14.20 -7.61 23.17
C SER A 224 13.82 -6.14 23.01
N THR A 225 14.78 -5.27 22.71
CA THR A 225 14.54 -3.83 22.52
C THR A 225 15.35 -3.33 21.34
N TYR A 226 14.71 -2.55 20.47
CA TYR A 226 15.24 -2.06 19.22
C TYR A 226 14.99 -0.57 19.11
N GLU A 227 16.01 0.20 18.75
CA GLU A 227 15.84 1.57 18.29
C GLU A 227 15.34 1.51 16.84
N LEU A 228 14.33 2.30 16.53
CA LEU A 228 13.77 2.45 15.19
C LEU A 228 14.23 3.82 14.66
N PRO A 229 15.36 3.89 13.92
CA PRO A 229 15.79 5.15 13.33
C PRO A 229 14.74 5.66 12.34
N ARG A 230 14.57 6.99 12.32
CA ARG A 230 13.71 7.65 11.34
C ARG A 230 14.26 7.37 9.94
N GLU A 231 13.40 6.92 9.04
CA GLU A 231 13.78 6.76 7.65
C GLU A 231 14.08 8.12 7.02
N VAL A 232 15.22 8.19 6.34
CA VAL A 232 15.64 9.33 5.55
C VAL A 232 15.44 8.96 4.08
N ASN A 233 14.19 9.02 3.63
CA ASN A 233 13.84 8.89 2.23
C ASN A 233 13.74 10.28 1.56
N GLU A 234 13.89 10.31 0.23
CA GLU A 234 13.68 11.52 -0.57
C GLU A 234 12.22 11.97 -0.53
N CYS A 235 11.30 11.01 -0.37
CA CYS A 235 9.87 11.22 -0.21
C CYS A 235 9.48 11.56 1.24
N ARG A 236 9.22 12.83 1.54
CA ARG A 236 8.69 13.25 2.84
C ARG A 236 7.31 13.90 2.71
N PRO A 237 6.25 13.09 2.56
CA PRO A 237 4.89 13.61 2.58
C PRO A 237 4.67 14.45 3.85
N ARG A 238 3.97 15.57 3.70
CA ARG A 238 3.60 16.39 4.87
C ARG A 238 2.69 15.57 5.79
N GLY A 239 2.97 15.62 7.08
CA GLY A 239 2.18 14.92 8.10
C GLY A 239 2.54 13.45 8.28
N GLU A 240 3.68 13.00 7.76
CA GLU A 240 4.12 11.61 7.86
C GLU A 240 5.51 11.49 8.49
N VAL A 241 5.71 10.43 9.28
CA VAL A 241 7.03 9.91 9.64
C VAL A 241 7.05 8.39 9.58
N ARG A 242 8.15 7.85 9.07
CA ARG A 242 8.44 6.41 9.05
C ARG A 242 9.71 6.13 9.83
N PHE A 243 9.75 4.98 10.47
CA PHE A 243 10.90 4.45 11.17
C PHE A 243 11.10 3.00 10.76
N ARG A 244 12.36 2.59 10.61
CA ARG A 244 12.69 1.23 10.22
C ARG A 244 13.95 0.75 10.92
N ALA A 245 13.92 -0.47 11.43
CA ALA A 245 15.11 -1.17 11.90
C ALA A 245 15.24 -2.53 11.22
N GLU A 246 16.43 -2.83 10.73
CA GLU A 246 16.80 -4.17 10.28
C GLU A 246 16.97 -5.07 11.51
N VAL A 247 16.37 -6.27 11.48
CA VAL A 247 16.39 -7.24 12.57
C VAL A 247 16.68 -8.64 12.03
N PRO A 248 17.69 -9.37 12.55
CA PRO A 248 17.92 -10.74 12.10
C PRO A 248 16.75 -11.65 12.53
N ASN A 249 16.06 -12.29 11.57
CA ASN A 249 14.77 -12.97 11.80
C ASN A 249 14.79 -13.91 13.02
N GLU A 250 15.73 -14.86 13.04
CA GLU A 250 15.84 -15.86 14.10
C GLU A 250 16.26 -15.27 15.46
N SER A 251 16.94 -14.12 15.46
CA SER A 251 17.47 -13.54 16.70
C SER A 251 16.37 -13.03 17.63
N VAL A 252 15.32 -12.45 17.06
CA VAL A 252 14.18 -11.92 17.81
C VAL A 252 13.44 -13.06 18.50
N LEU A 253 13.01 -14.07 17.73
CA LEU A 253 12.19 -15.17 18.22
C LEU A 253 12.92 -16.01 19.27
N ARG A 254 14.23 -16.25 19.07
CA ARG A 254 15.06 -16.93 20.09
C ARG A 254 15.15 -16.13 21.40
N ALA A 255 15.17 -14.81 21.33
CA ALA A 255 15.33 -13.96 22.50
C ALA A 255 14.05 -13.76 23.31
N VAL A 256 12.88 -13.73 22.65
CA VAL A 256 11.59 -13.49 23.31
C VAL A 256 10.79 -14.76 23.56
N GLY A 257 11.13 -15.86 22.88
CA GLY A 257 10.44 -17.14 23.02
C GLY A 257 9.16 -17.22 22.19
N GLN A 258 8.18 -17.95 22.72
CA GLN A 258 6.89 -18.15 22.04
C GLN A 258 5.92 -16.99 22.23
N ALA A 259 5.08 -16.79 21.20
CA ALA A 259 3.93 -15.89 21.22
C ALA A 259 2.89 -16.29 22.31
N PRO A 260 2.03 -15.37 22.78
CA PRO A 260 1.80 -14.01 22.29
C PRO A 260 2.93 -13.04 22.64
N TYR A 261 3.15 -12.05 21.78
CA TYR A 261 4.14 -10.99 21.99
C TYR A 261 3.45 -9.69 22.37
N THR A 262 3.77 -9.15 23.54
CA THR A 262 3.42 -7.77 23.88
C THR A 262 4.49 -6.85 23.31
N ILE A 263 4.09 -5.96 22.42
CA ILE A 263 4.97 -5.00 21.76
C ILE A 263 4.65 -3.62 22.33
N ARG A 264 5.64 -3.02 22.99
CA ARG A 264 5.58 -1.66 23.52
C ARG A 264 6.36 -0.72 22.62
N ILE A 265 5.80 0.43 22.35
CA ILE A 265 6.40 1.44 21.48
C ILE A 265 6.51 2.74 22.28
N ASP A 266 7.73 3.24 22.42
CA ASP A 266 8.00 4.57 22.93
C ASP A 266 8.34 5.45 21.72
N LEU A 267 7.54 6.48 21.48
CA LEU A 267 7.66 7.42 20.36
C LEU A 267 7.90 8.82 20.91
N GLU A 268 8.89 9.52 20.38
CA GLU A 268 9.16 10.93 20.69
C GLU A 268 9.04 11.76 19.40
N LEU A 269 8.17 12.78 19.41
CA LEU A 269 7.96 13.72 18.31
C LEU A 269 8.18 15.13 18.82
N ASP A 270 9.18 15.85 18.29
CA ASP A 270 9.56 17.21 18.69
C ASP A 270 9.65 17.37 20.23
N GLY A 271 10.31 16.42 20.90
CA GLY A 271 10.50 16.39 22.36
C GLY A 271 9.28 15.92 23.17
N LYS A 272 8.14 15.63 22.53
CA LYS A 272 6.95 15.09 23.19
C LYS A 272 6.92 13.56 23.12
N ARG A 273 6.80 12.92 24.27
CA ARG A 273 6.73 11.46 24.39
C ARG A 273 5.31 10.92 24.30
N HIS A 274 5.21 9.78 23.64
CA HIS A 274 4.02 8.99 23.36
C HIS A 274 4.35 7.53 23.59
N SER A 275 3.41 6.76 24.15
CA SER A 275 3.59 5.32 24.36
C SER A 275 2.39 4.54 23.86
N ALA A 276 2.62 3.38 23.25
CA ALA A 276 1.58 2.47 22.83
C ALA A 276 1.95 1.02 23.19
N SER A 277 0.93 0.16 23.31
CA SER A 277 1.11 -1.27 23.54
C SER A 277 0.11 -2.05 22.70
N VAL A 278 0.59 -3.05 21.99
CA VAL A 278 -0.20 -3.99 21.18
C VAL A 278 0.25 -5.42 21.45
N VAL A 279 -0.58 -6.40 21.16
CA VAL A 279 -0.30 -7.82 21.37
C VAL A 279 -0.48 -8.58 20.07
N TRP A 280 0.59 -9.17 19.55
CA TRP A 280 0.52 -10.05 18.38
C TRP A 280 0.24 -11.50 18.82
N PRO A 281 -0.61 -12.28 18.12
CA PRO A 281 -1.35 -11.91 16.90
C PRO A 281 -2.73 -11.28 17.19
N ARG A 282 -3.12 -11.12 18.47
CA ARG A 282 -4.47 -10.71 18.87
C ARG A 282 -4.90 -9.37 18.25
N ASP A 283 -3.98 -8.41 18.18
CA ASP A 283 -4.24 -7.03 17.80
C ASP A 283 -3.82 -6.76 16.33
N VAL A 284 -3.60 -7.81 15.54
CA VAL A 284 -3.39 -7.70 14.09
C VAL A 284 -4.66 -7.15 13.44
N SER A 285 -4.49 -6.17 12.56
CA SER A 285 -5.57 -5.55 11.81
C SER A 285 -6.31 -6.61 10.98
N LYS A 286 -7.64 -6.53 11.03
CA LYS A 286 -8.54 -7.39 10.23
C LYS A 286 -8.98 -6.72 8.93
N GLU A 287 -8.40 -5.56 8.61
CA GLU A 287 -8.68 -4.88 7.34
C GLU A 287 -8.16 -5.77 6.20
N PRO A 288 -8.96 -6.02 5.16
CA PRO A 288 -8.63 -6.97 4.09
C PRO A 288 -7.36 -6.58 3.31
N ASP A 289 -6.95 -5.32 3.38
CA ASP A 289 -5.77 -4.77 2.70
C ASP A 289 -4.64 -4.39 3.67
N SER A 290 -4.72 -4.77 4.96
CA SER A 290 -3.61 -4.54 5.90
C SER A 290 -2.69 -5.77 5.94
N ASP A 291 -1.43 -5.58 5.53
CA ASP A 291 -0.36 -6.60 5.56
C ASP A 291 -0.01 -7.01 7.00
N GLU A 292 -0.89 -7.79 7.64
CA GLU A 292 -0.82 -8.25 9.04
C GLU A 292 -0.33 -7.20 10.04
N SER A 293 -0.68 -5.94 9.78
CA SER A 293 -0.15 -4.82 10.54
C SER A 293 -0.85 -4.67 11.88
N LEU A 294 -0.11 -4.20 12.87
CA LEU A 294 -0.66 -3.79 14.17
C LEU A 294 -1.04 -2.29 14.09
N VAL A 295 -2.06 -1.88 14.83
CA VAL A 295 -2.54 -0.47 14.86
C VAL A 295 -2.38 0.09 16.28
N PRO A 296 -1.17 0.57 16.66
CA PRO A 296 -0.94 1.09 18.00
C PRO A 296 -1.74 2.36 18.28
N ILE A 297 -2.35 2.43 19.46
CA ILE A 297 -3.02 3.65 19.95
C ILE A 297 -2.12 4.29 21.00
N PHE A 298 -1.63 5.49 20.71
CA PHE A 298 -0.67 6.18 21.56
C PHE A 298 -1.33 6.98 22.69
N SER A 299 -0.68 6.97 23.85
CA SER A 299 -0.98 7.80 25.01
C SER A 299 0.26 8.61 25.44
N PRO A 300 0.16 9.95 25.57
CA PRO A 300 -0.96 10.78 25.14
C PRO A 300 -1.25 10.64 23.64
N ALA A 301 -2.47 10.98 23.20
CA ALA A 301 -2.83 10.92 21.79
C ALA A 301 -1.92 11.80 20.93
N LEU A 302 -1.64 11.31 19.72
CA LEU A 302 -0.95 12.04 18.65
C LEU A 302 -1.79 13.25 18.22
N ARG A 303 -1.15 14.31 17.73
CA ARG A 303 -1.80 15.56 17.29
C ARG A 303 -1.18 16.11 16.03
#